data_AF-A0A095VZ22-F1
#
_entry.id   AF-A0A095VZ22-F1
#
_cell.length_a   1.000
_cell.length_b   1.000
_cell.length_c   1.000
_cell.angle_alpha   90.00
_cell.angle_beta   90.00
_cell.angle_gamma   90.00
#
_symmetry.space_group_name_H-M   'P 1'
#
loop_
_entity.id
_entity.type
_entity.pdbx_description
1 polymer ?
#
loop_
_entity_poly.entity_id
_entity_poly.type
_entity_poly.pdbx_seq_one_letter_code
_entity_poly.pdbx_strand_id
1 'polypeptide(L)'
;MKRNSPTRHAPILAIAAAILSSLSLAACVVEPAQPVVVRTAPPPPRVEVVPEPRVGYAWEGGHWRWVHGAYEWEPGHWEVVRVGHHWVRGHWVERGPGWVWVGGHWD
;
A
#
# COMPACT_ATOMS: atom_id res chain seq x y z
N MET A 1 20.05 54.26 -45.51
CA MET A 1 20.84 53.02 -45.40
C MET A 1 20.54 52.35 -44.06
N LYS A 2 20.15 51.06 -44.11
CA LYS A 2 20.09 50.01 -43.07
C LYS A 2 19.54 50.31 -41.65
N ARG A 3 18.38 49.67 -41.39
CA ARG A 3 17.89 49.17 -40.08
C ARG A 3 19.03 48.54 -39.25
N ASN A 4 18.83 48.47 -37.93
CA ASN A 4 18.97 47.24 -37.13
C ASN A 4 18.49 47.52 -35.69
N SER A 5 17.29 47.05 -35.36
CA SER A 5 16.80 46.98 -33.98
C SER A 5 17.28 45.65 -33.38
N PRO A 6 17.89 45.63 -32.19
CA PRO A 6 18.24 44.36 -31.54
C PRO A 6 16.95 43.66 -31.09
N THR A 7 16.88 42.39 -31.42
CA THR A 7 15.78 41.45 -31.26
C THR A 7 15.35 41.31 -29.79
N ARG A 8 14.08 41.64 -29.49
CA ARG A 8 13.43 41.52 -28.18
C ARG A 8 12.99 40.08 -27.87
N HIS A 9 13.85 39.08 -28.08
CA HIS A 9 13.52 37.66 -27.85
C HIS A 9 14.22 37.03 -26.64
N ALA A 10 15.19 37.73 -26.05
CA ALA A 10 15.91 37.28 -24.86
C ALA A 10 15.02 37.01 -23.62
N PRO A 11 13.98 37.83 -23.28
CA PRO A 11 13.20 37.57 -22.07
C PRO A 11 12.24 36.38 -22.22
N ILE A 12 11.75 36.12 -23.44
CA ILE A 12 10.79 35.04 -23.71
C ILE A 12 11.47 33.67 -23.63
N LEU A 13 12.71 33.55 -24.12
CA LEU A 13 13.51 32.33 -24.00
C LEU A 13 13.90 32.02 -22.55
N ALA A 14 14.21 33.03 -21.75
CA ALA A 14 14.57 32.86 -20.34
C ALA A 14 13.39 32.40 -19.47
N ILE A 15 12.18 32.91 -19.74
CA ILE A 15 10.96 32.50 -19.03
C ILE A 15 10.56 31.07 -19.40
N ALA A 16 10.67 30.69 -20.68
CA ALA A 16 10.38 29.33 -21.12
C ALA A 16 11.31 28.28 -20.48
N ALA A 17 12.60 28.58 -20.34
CA ALA A 17 13.55 27.69 -19.67
C ALA A 17 13.24 27.52 -18.16
N ALA A 18 12.84 28.59 -17.47
CA ALA A 18 12.53 28.55 -16.04
C ALA A 18 11.25 27.76 -15.72
N ILE A 19 10.27 27.76 -16.62
CA ILE A 19 9.02 26.97 -16.48
C ILE A 19 9.29 25.47 -16.71
N LEU A 20 10.20 25.11 -17.62
CA LEU A 20 10.57 23.70 -17.83
C LEU A 20 11.36 23.10 -16.67
N SER A 21 12.18 23.90 -15.96
CA SER A 21 13.00 23.42 -14.83
C SER A 21 12.23 23.24 -13.52
N SER A 22 11.07 23.86 -13.37
CA SER A 22 10.27 23.83 -12.13
C SER A 22 9.31 22.63 -12.04
N LEU A 23 9.13 21.88 -13.13
CA LEU A 23 8.25 20.69 -13.19
C LEU A 23 8.94 19.38 -12.75
N SER A 24 10.20 19.45 -12.31
CA SER A 24 11.03 18.27 -12.05
C SER A 24 11.05 17.81 -10.58
N LEU A 25 10.42 18.54 -9.67
CA LEU A 25 10.39 18.19 -8.25
C LEU A 25 9.07 17.54 -7.85
N ALA A 26 9.18 16.31 -7.36
CA ALA A 26 8.21 15.57 -6.55
C ALA A 26 7.13 14.75 -7.28
N ALA A 27 7.56 13.79 -8.10
CA ALA A 27 6.79 12.56 -8.27
C ALA A 27 7.42 11.46 -7.40
N CYS A 28 7.01 11.34 -6.14
CA CYS A 28 7.27 10.15 -5.35
C CYS A 28 6.31 9.05 -5.81
N VAL A 29 6.79 8.14 -6.65
CA VAL A 29 6.02 6.93 -7.01
C VAL A 29 6.11 5.97 -5.83
N VAL A 30 5.02 5.80 -5.10
CA VAL A 30 4.86 4.72 -4.11
C VAL A 30 4.40 3.49 -4.89
N GLU A 31 5.33 2.58 -5.16
CA GLU A 31 4.98 1.25 -5.70
C GLU A 31 4.19 0.48 -4.64
N PRO A 32 3.02 -0.10 -4.96
CA PRO A 32 2.34 -1.00 -4.05
C PRO A 32 3.24 -2.21 -3.75
N ALA A 33 3.33 -2.58 -2.47
CA ALA A 33 4.09 -3.76 -2.07
C ALA A 33 3.56 -5.00 -2.82
N GLN A 34 4.47 -5.69 -3.51
CA GLN A 34 4.10 -6.93 -4.21
C GLN A 34 3.76 -8.01 -3.19
N PRO A 35 2.72 -8.83 -3.41
CA PRO A 35 2.37 -9.90 -2.48
C PRO A 35 3.51 -10.91 -2.36
N VAL A 36 3.93 -11.21 -1.12
CA VAL A 36 4.97 -12.20 -0.86
C VAL A 36 4.39 -13.60 -1.07
N VAL A 37 4.96 -14.35 -2.02
CA VAL A 37 4.60 -15.75 -2.27
C VAL A 37 5.48 -16.65 -1.40
N VAL A 38 4.87 -17.29 -0.42
CA VAL A 38 5.54 -18.22 0.50
C VAL A 38 5.40 -19.65 -0.03
N ARG A 39 6.52 -20.34 -0.25
CA ARG A 39 6.51 -21.71 -0.82
C ARG A 39 6.17 -22.79 0.21
N THR A 40 6.38 -22.50 1.48
CA THR A 40 6.01 -23.37 2.59
C THR A 40 4.55 -23.11 2.95
N ALA A 41 3.78 -24.14 3.29
CA ALA A 41 2.42 -23.94 3.75
C ALA A 41 2.40 -23.26 5.13
N PRO A 42 1.44 -22.36 5.41
CA PRO A 42 1.27 -21.79 6.73
C PRO A 42 0.96 -22.91 7.73
N PRO A 43 1.50 -22.84 8.97
CA PRO A 43 1.11 -23.78 10.01
C PRO A 43 -0.40 -23.67 10.29
N PRO A 44 -1.00 -24.68 10.92
CA PRO A 44 -2.39 -24.57 11.38
C PRO A 44 -2.60 -23.30 12.21
N PRO A 45 -3.74 -22.59 12.06
CA PRO A 45 -4.06 -21.45 12.90
C PRO A 45 -3.98 -21.83 14.38
N ARG A 46 -3.44 -20.93 15.21
CA ARG A 46 -3.48 -21.13 16.66
C ARG A 46 -4.90 -20.89 17.16
N VAL A 47 -5.29 -21.64 18.18
CA VAL A 47 -6.53 -21.36 18.90
C VAL A 47 -6.34 -20.06 19.67
N GLU A 48 -7.17 -19.08 19.36
CA GLU A 48 -7.22 -17.80 20.04
C GLU A 48 -8.57 -17.66 20.77
N VAL A 49 -8.52 -17.21 22.02
CA VAL A 49 -9.73 -16.81 22.74
C VAL A 49 -10.20 -15.50 22.12
N VAL A 50 -11.28 -15.56 21.33
CA VAL A 50 -11.88 -14.37 20.75
C VAL A 50 -12.45 -13.52 21.90
N PRO A 51 -12.04 -12.25 22.06
CA PRO A 51 -12.57 -11.41 23.13
C PRO A 51 -14.04 -11.08 22.89
N GLU A 52 -14.72 -10.59 23.93
CA GLU A 52 -16.13 -10.23 23.82
C GLU A 52 -16.37 -9.18 22.70
N PRO A 53 -17.41 -9.35 21.86
CA PRO A 53 -17.74 -8.41 20.80
C PRO A 53 -17.86 -6.98 21.32
N ARG A 54 -17.21 -6.03 20.63
CA ARG A 54 -17.24 -4.62 20.96
C ARG A 54 -18.02 -3.83 19.92
N VAL A 55 -19.01 -3.04 20.36
CA VAL A 55 -19.81 -2.18 19.46
C VAL A 55 -18.91 -1.19 18.73
N GLY A 56 -19.05 -1.14 17.40
CA GLY A 56 -18.25 -0.27 16.54
C GLY A 56 -16.87 -0.82 16.17
N TYR A 57 -16.59 -2.10 16.47
CA TYR A 57 -15.34 -2.77 16.10
C TYR A 57 -15.60 -4.13 15.46
N ALA A 58 -14.74 -4.50 14.51
CA ALA A 58 -14.65 -5.83 13.94
C ALA A 58 -13.41 -6.54 14.49
N TRP A 59 -13.53 -7.83 14.79
CA TRP A 59 -12.38 -8.63 15.23
C TRP A 59 -11.66 -9.21 14.03
N GLU A 60 -10.39 -8.82 13.85
CA GLU A 60 -9.45 -9.55 13.01
C GLU A 60 -8.75 -10.59 13.88
N GLY A 61 -8.91 -11.87 13.54
CA GLY A 61 -8.26 -12.92 14.33
C GLY A 61 -6.78 -13.00 14.06
N GLY A 62 -6.06 -13.53 15.03
CA GLY A 62 -4.64 -13.77 14.87
C GLY A 62 -4.34 -14.69 13.70
N HIS A 63 -3.20 -14.44 13.06
CA HIS A 63 -2.78 -15.15 11.87
C HIS A 63 -1.26 -15.31 11.85
N TRP A 64 -0.81 -16.24 11.01
CA TRP A 64 0.61 -16.37 10.74
C TRP A 64 1.03 -15.30 9.76
N ARG A 65 1.98 -14.46 10.16
CA ARG A 65 2.64 -13.48 9.31
C ARG A 65 3.98 -14.03 8.85
N TRP A 66 4.31 -13.81 7.59
CA TRP A 66 5.62 -14.18 7.06
C TRP A 66 6.60 -13.02 7.25
N VAL A 67 7.57 -13.18 8.14
CA VAL A 67 8.57 -12.17 8.49
C VAL A 67 9.94 -12.83 8.55
N HIS A 68 10.96 -12.19 7.97
CA HIS A 68 12.36 -12.68 7.98
C HIS A 68 12.55 -14.15 7.55
N GLY A 69 11.70 -14.66 6.65
CA GLY A 69 11.78 -16.05 6.17
C GLY A 69 11.17 -17.10 7.09
N ALA A 70 10.39 -16.67 8.09
CA ALA A 70 9.69 -17.56 9.02
C ALA A 70 8.24 -17.11 9.26
N TYR A 71 7.44 -18.04 9.79
CA TYR A 71 6.10 -17.74 10.28
C TYR A 71 6.15 -17.25 11.72
N GLU A 72 5.70 -16.03 11.92
CA GLU A 72 5.50 -15.42 13.24
C GLU A 72 4.00 -15.27 13.50
N TRP A 73 3.55 -15.55 14.72
CA TRP A 73 2.14 -15.39 15.07
C TRP A 73 1.87 -13.92 15.38
N GLU A 74 0.97 -13.31 14.63
CA GLU A 74 0.41 -11.99 14.92
C GLU A 74 -0.92 -12.20 15.68
N PRO A 75 -1.03 -11.78 16.96
CA PRO A 75 -2.29 -11.87 17.70
C PRO A 75 -3.40 -11.07 17.04
N GLY A 76 -4.65 -11.47 17.27
CA GLY A 76 -5.79 -10.75 16.75
C GLY A 76 -5.92 -9.35 17.34
N HIS A 77 -6.63 -8.49 16.62
CA HIS A 77 -6.83 -7.10 17.01
C HIS A 77 -8.20 -6.58 16.58
N TRP A 78 -8.61 -5.48 17.22
CA TRP A 78 -9.85 -4.80 16.90
C TRP A 78 -9.63 -3.78 15.79
N GLU A 79 -10.44 -3.88 14.74
CA GLU A 79 -10.53 -2.92 13.65
C GLU A 79 -11.74 -2.01 13.85
N VAL A 80 -11.59 -0.71 13.65
CA VAL A 80 -12.69 0.25 13.81
C VAL A 80 -13.67 0.09 12.65
N VAL A 81 -14.95 -0.12 12.95
CA VAL A 81 -15.99 -0.30 11.93
C VAL A 81 -16.13 0.94 11.06
N ARG A 82 -16.15 0.73 9.75
CA ARG A 82 -16.51 1.75 8.76
C ARG A 82 -17.99 1.63 8.43
N VAL A 83 -18.74 2.73 8.62
CA VAL A 83 -20.17 2.77 8.33
C VAL A 83 -20.42 2.40 6.86
N GLY A 84 -21.37 1.49 6.62
CA GLY A 84 -21.74 1.03 5.29
C GLY A 84 -20.78 0.04 4.65
N HIS A 85 -19.73 -0.40 5.35
CA HIS A 85 -18.80 -1.41 4.85
C HIS A 85 -18.86 -2.68 5.71
N HIS A 86 -18.42 -3.80 5.14
CA HIS A 86 -18.26 -5.05 5.86
C HIS A 86 -16.79 -5.40 6.01
N TRP A 87 -16.43 -5.94 7.18
CA TRP A 87 -15.07 -6.43 7.41
C TRP A 87 -14.91 -7.80 6.77
N VAL A 88 -13.96 -7.89 5.84
CA VAL A 88 -13.49 -9.15 5.26
C VAL A 88 -12.21 -9.52 5.97
N ARG A 89 -12.23 -10.66 6.67
CA ARG A 89 -11.08 -11.16 7.42
C ARG A 89 -9.95 -11.57 6.49
N GLY A 90 -8.72 -11.31 6.93
CA GLY A 90 -7.54 -11.76 6.23
C GLY A 90 -7.46 -13.28 6.19
N HIS A 91 -6.88 -13.82 5.12
CA HIS A 91 -6.70 -15.25 4.96
C HIS A 91 -5.54 -15.59 4.03
N TRP A 92 -4.93 -16.75 4.25
CA TRP A 92 -3.95 -17.31 3.33
C TRP A 92 -4.67 -17.96 2.14
N VAL A 93 -4.28 -17.59 0.94
CA VAL A 93 -4.79 -18.15 -0.32
C VAL A 93 -3.67 -18.89 -1.02
N GLU A 94 -3.96 -20.07 -1.53
CA GLU A 94 -3.03 -20.80 -2.41
C GLU A 94 -2.92 -20.07 -3.76
N ARG A 95 -1.71 -19.72 -4.16
CA ARG A 95 -1.40 -19.06 -5.43
C ARG A 95 -0.23 -19.77 -6.10
N GLY A 96 -0.57 -20.62 -7.08
CA GLY A 96 0.44 -21.41 -7.82
C GLY A 96 1.20 -22.35 -6.88
N PRO A 97 2.55 -22.33 -6.87
CA PRO A 97 3.34 -23.24 -6.04
C PRO A 97 3.50 -22.77 -4.58
N GLY A 98 2.67 -21.83 -4.11
CA GLY A 98 2.84 -21.24 -2.79
C GLY A 98 1.57 -20.58 -2.28
N TRP A 99 1.73 -19.80 -1.22
CA TRP A 99 0.67 -19.18 -0.46
C TRP A 99 0.90 -17.68 -0.38
N VAL A 100 -0.18 -16.91 -0.45
CA VAL A 100 -0.17 -15.45 -0.31
C VAL A 100 -1.14 -15.05 0.79
N TRP A 101 -0.70 -14.17 1.68
CA TRP A 101 -1.58 -13.55 2.65
C TRP A 101 -2.40 -12.46 1.97
N VAL A 102 -3.72 -12.60 2.01
CA VAL A 102 -4.66 -11.53 1.68
C VAL A 102 -5.03 -10.84 3.00
N GLY A 103 -4.61 -9.59 3.16
CA GLY A 103 -4.89 -8.82 4.36
C GLY A 103 -6.39 -8.54 4.53
N GLY A 104 -6.83 -8.46 5.78
CA GLY A 104 -8.19 -8.04 6.09
C GLY A 104 -8.47 -6.64 5.57
N HIS A 105 -9.68 -6.42 5.07
CA HIS A 105 -10.07 -5.17 4.43
C HIS A 105 -11.56 -4.90 4.58
N TRP A 106 -11.95 -3.67 4.23
CA TRP A 106 -13.34 -3.22 4.18
C TRP A 106 -13.83 -3.28 2.73
N ASP A 107 -15.00 -3.88 2.53
CA ASP A 107 -15.71 -3.93 1.24
C ASP A 107 -17.07 -3.21 1.32
#